data_AF-A0AAD9R597-F1
#
_entry.id   AF-A0AAD9R597-F1
#
_cell.length_a   1.000
_cell.length_b   1.000
_cell.length_c   1.000
_cell.angle_alpha   90.00
_cell.angle_beta   90.00
_cell.angle_gamma   90.00
#
_symmetry.space_group_name_H-M   'P 1'
#
loop_
_entity.id
_entity.type
_entity.pdbx_description
1 polymer ?
#
loop_
_entity_poly.entity_id
_entity_poly.type
_entity_poly.pdbx_seq_one_letter_code
_entity_poly.pdbx_strand_id
1 'polypeptide(L)'
;MIFIIKLPSTRNRGIRALFSRKAVPPFSPVAFHYSLSHSQFPHGIPSSFASLIVSLWCPIMLCVTHSFLVLLNQMDGFDALGQVKIIMATNRPDTLDPALLRPGRLDRKIEIPLPNEQARMDILKIHSAKITKHGDIDYEAVVKLSDGFNGADLRNVCTEAGMFAIRAERDYVIEEDFMKAARKVSDNKKLESKLDYKPV
;
A
#
# COMPACT_ATOMS: atom_id res chain seq x y z
N MET A 1 6.88 -1.39 -1.81
CA MET A 1 5.51 -1.91 -2.06
C MET A 1 5.66 -3.22 -2.82
N ILE A 2 5.19 -4.34 -2.27
CA ILE A 2 5.24 -5.64 -2.95
C ILE A 2 3.89 -5.89 -3.61
N PHE A 3 3.93 -6.20 -4.90
CA PHE A 3 2.80 -6.77 -5.64
C PHE A 3 2.92 -8.28 -5.65
N ILE A 4 1.84 -8.96 -5.34
CA ILE A 4 1.79 -10.42 -5.36
C ILE A 4 0.71 -10.87 -6.33
N ILE A 5 1.12 -11.55 -7.40
CA ILE A 5 0.24 -11.91 -8.52
C ILE A 5 0.10 -13.44 -8.59
N LYS A 6 -1.14 -13.92 -8.57
CA LYS A 6 -1.49 -15.29 -8.96
C LYS A 6 -1.74 -15.32 -10.48
N LEU A 7 -0.94 -16.08 -11.24
CA LEU A 7 -1.16 -16.32 -12.67
C LEU A 7 -1.75 -17.73 -12.88
N PRO A 8 -2.80 -17.89 -13.71
CA PRO A 8 -3.34 -19.21 -14.02
C PRO A 8 -2.40 -19.94 -14.98
N SER A 9 -2.24 -21.23 -14.73
CA SER A 9 -1.74 -22.17 -15.74
C SER A 9 -2.81 -22.30 -16.83
N THR A 10 -2.52 -21.71 -18.00
CA THR A 10 -3.15 -21.82 -19.34
C THR A 10 -4.52 -22.53 -19.50
N ARG A 11 -5.51 -21.84 -20.11
CA ARG A 11 -6.13 -22.15 -21.45
C ARG A 11 -7.53 -21.51 -21.58
N ASN A 12 -7.60 -20.44 -22.38
CA ASN A 12 -8.67 -20.03 -23.29
C ASN A 12 -10.14 -20.34 -22.92
N ARG A 13 -10.93 -19.35 -22.44
CA ARG A 13 -12.34 -19.05 -22.84
C ARG A 13 -12.99 -17.98 -21.95
N GLY A 14 -14.03 -17.35 -22.49
CA GLY A 14 -14.64 -16.08 -22.06
C GLY A 14 -15.21 -16.00 -20.64
N ILE A 15 -15.31 -14.75 -20.17
CA ILE A 15 -15.68 -14.32 -18.83
C ILE A 15 -17.20 -14.35 -18.68
N ARG A 16 -17.72 -15.09 -17.70
CA ARG A 16 -19.11 -14.98 -17.22
C ARG A 16 -19.10 -15.03 -15.69
N ALA A 17 -19.50 -13.94 -15.05
CA ALA A 17 -19.59 -13.86 -13.59
C ALA A 17 -20.89 -14.52 -13.12
N LEU A 18 -20.79 -15.52 -12.23
CA LEU A 18 -21.92 -16.14 -11.54
C LEU A 18 -21.64 -16.10 -10.04
N PHE A 19 -22.41 -15.29 -9.32
CA PHE A 19 -22.44 -15.26 -7.86
C PHE A 19 -23.39 -16.38 -7.39
N SER A 20 -22.88 -17.36 -6.63
CA SER A 20 -23.71 -18.33 -5.91
C SER A 20 -23.45 -18.20 -4.41
N ARG A 21 -24.51 -17.87 -3.65
CA ARG A 21 -24.49 -17.81 -2.19
C ARG A 21 -24.62 -19.23 -1.63
N LYS A 22 -23.63 -19.69 -0.86
CA LYS A 22 -23.82 -20.81 0.08
C LYS A 22 -23.24 -20.48 1.45
N ALA A 23 -24.02 -20.84 2.47
CA ALA A 23 -23.79 -20.55 3.88
C ALA A 23 -22.63 -21.39 4.47
N VAL A 24 -21.86 -20.78 5.36
CA VAL A 24 -20.80 -21.40 6.18
C VAL A 24 -21.36 -21.65 7.58
N PRO A 25 -21.13 -22.82 8.22
CA PRO A 25 -21.69 -23.13 9.54
C PRO A 25 -20.99 -22.36 10.68
N PRO A 26 -21.65 -22.17 11.85
CA PRO A 26 -21.10 -21.38 12.95
C PRO A 26 -20.04 -22.16 13.76
N PHE A 27 -18.85 -21.56 13.91
CA PHE A 27 -17.82 -22.01 14.85
C PHE A 27 -18.22 -21.66 16.30
N SER A 28 -18.02 -22.57 17.24
CA SER A 28 -18.44 -22.43 18.64
C SER A 28 -17.55 -21.41 19.42
N PRO A 29 -18.16 -20.51 20.21
CA PRO A 29 -17.46 -19.36 20.83
C PRO A 29 -16.62 -19.67 22.08
N VAL A 30 -16.56 -20.93 22.54
CA VAL A 30 -16.07 -21.26 23.90
C VAL A 30 -14.54 -21.28 24.01
N ALA A 31 -13.82 -21.56 22.92
CA ALA A 31 -12.36 -21.72 22.96
C ALA A 31 -11.58 -20.38 23.02
N PHE A 32 -12.17 -19.27 22.58
CA PHE A 32 -11.46 -17.97 22.51
C PHE A 32 -11.43 -17.22 23.86
N HIS A 33 -12.34 -17.55 24.77
CA HIS A 33 -12.50 -16.84 26.04
C HIS A 33 -11.39 -17.13 27.05
N TYR A 34 -10.66 -18.25 26.91
CA TYR A 34 -9.71 -18.71 27.94
C TYR A 34 -8.26 -18.28 27.72
N SER A 35 -7.86 -17.88 26.50
CA SER A 35 -6.44 -17.56 26.20
C SER A 35 -6.07 -16.08 26.33
N LEU A 36 -7.05 -15.18 26.52
CA LEU A 36 -6.84 -13.71 26.51
C LEU A 36 -6.70 -13.08 27.90
N SER A 37 -6.75 -13.87 28.99
CA SER A 37 -6.94 -13.31 30.33
C SER A 37 -5.67 -12.87 31.08
N HIS A 38 -4.43 -13.12 30.61
CA HIS A 38 -3.27 -12.94 31.50
C HIS A 38 -2.01 -12.23 30.97
N SER A 39 -1.87 -11.86 29.69
CA SER A 39 -0.54 -11.42 29.20
C SER A 39 -0.43 -10.07 28.48
N GLN A 40 -1.50 -9.28 28.30
CA GLN A 40 -1.41 -8.07 27.45
C GLN A 40 -2.06 -6.77 27.96
N PHE A 41 -2.55 -6.68 29.19
CA PHE A 41 -3.09 -5.41 29.71
C PHE A 41 -2.01 -4.62 30.49
N PRO A 42 -1.78 -3.33 30.18
CA PRO A 42 -0.86 -2.49 30.94
C PRO A 42 -1.32 -2.39 32.41
N HIS A 43 -0.37 -2.49 33.33
CA HIS A 43 -0.65 -2.51 34.76
C HIS A 43 -1.40 -1.25 35.20
N GLY A 44 -2.64 -1.40 35.71
CA GLY A 44 -3.41 -0.30 36.32
C GLY A 44 -4.90 -0.20 35.95
N ILE A 45 -5.46 -1.06 35.11
CA ILE A 45 -6.88 -0.99 34.73
C ILE A 45 -7.75 -1.80 35.72
N PRO A 46 -8.84 -1.23 36.27
CA PRO A 46 -9.76 -1.98 37.12
C PRO A 46 -10.41 -3.14 36.35
N SER A 47 -10.60 -4.29 37.01
CA SER A 47 -11.05 -5.56 36.39
C SER A 47 -12.40 -5.46 35.66
N SER A 48 -13.27 -4.55 36.09
CA SER A 48 -14.55 -4.25 35.43
C SER A 48 -14.38 -3.59 34.06
N PHE A 49 -13.38 -2.72 33.89
CA PHE A 49 -13.06 -2.08 32.61
C PHE A 49 -12.36 -3.04 31.65
N ALA A 50 -11.50 -3.92 32.15
CA ALA A 50 -10.86 -4.95 31.32
C ALA A 50 -11.89 -5.92 30.70
N SER A 51 -12.91 -6.32 31.47
CA SER A 51 -14.00 -7.17 30.98
C SER A 51 -14.85 -6.50 29.90
N LEU A 52 -15.16 -5.20 30.07
CA LEU A 52 -15.87 -4.40 29.05
C LEU A 52 -15.04 -4.22 27.78
N ILE A 53 -13.74 -3.94 27.90
CA ILE A 53 -12.83 -3.81 26.75
C ILE A 53 -12.75 -5.15 26.00
N VAL A 54 -12.54 -6.28 26.69
CA VAL A 54 -12.52 -7.61 26.06
C VAL A 54 -13.86 -7.92 25.40
N SER A 55 -14.98 -7.60 26.03
CA SER A 55 -16.33 -7.87 25.48
C SER A 55 -16.66 -7.03 24.25
N LEU A 56 -16.13 -5.80 24.16
CA LEU A 56 -16.31 -4.90 23.00
C LEU A 56 -15.28 -5.16 21.89
N TRP A 57 -14.04 -5.51 22.23
CA TRP A 57 -12.97 -5.78 21.26
C TRP A 57 -13.05 -7.17 20.64
N CYS A 58 -13.44 -8.19 21.41
CA CYS A 58 -13.54 -9.56 20.93
C CYS A 58 -14.40 -9.69 19.65
N PRO A 59 -15.62 -9.12 19.55
CA PRO A 59 -16.42 -9.25 18.33
C PRO A 59 -15.82 -8.55 17.11
N ILE A 60 -15.15 -7.41 17.29
CA ILE A 60 -14.50 -6.67 16.19
C ILE A 60 -13.27 -7.47 15.69
N MET A 61 -12.45 -7.97 16.61
CA MET A 61 -11.26 -8.74 16.29
C MET A 61 -11.59 -10.12 15.69
N LEU A 62 -12.64 -10.78 16.16
CA LEU A 62 -13.16 -12.01 15.55
C LEU A 62 -13.66 -11.76 14.11
N CYS A 63 -14.31 -10.63 13.85
CA CYS A 63 -14.87 -10.33 12.54
C CYS A 63 -13.79 -10.09 11.47
N VAL A 64 -12.70 -9.40 11.84
CA VAL A 64 -11.56 -9.15 10.95
C VAL A 64 -10.86 -10.46 10.59
N THR A 65 -10.57 -11.29 11.60
CA THR A 65 -9.90 -12.59 11.40
C THR A 65 -10.76 -13.56 10.59
N HIS A 66 -12.08 -13.61 10.85
CA HIS A 66 -13.00 -14.46 10.10
C HIS A 66 -13.09 -14.03 8.63
N SER A 67 -13.18 -12.72 8.35
CA SER A 67 -13.27 -12.22 6.97
C SER A 67 -12.03 -12.56 6.15
N PHE A 68 -10.84 -12.46 6.76
CA PHE A 68 -9.59 -12.83 6.13
C PHE A 68 -9.50 -14.34 5.86
N LEU A 69 -9.86 -15.18 6.84
CA LEU A 69 -9.89 -16.64 6.66
C LEU A 69 -10.87 -17.08 5.56
N VAL A 70 -12.03 -16.44 5.46
CA VAL A 70 -12.99 -16.69 4.37
C VAL A 70 -12.37 -16.35 3.01
N LEU A 71 -11.66 -15.23 2.90
CA LEU A 71 -10.95 -14.87 1.67
C LEU A 71 -9.89 -15.93 1.32
N LEU A 72 -9.10 -16.40 2.29
CA LEU A 72 -8.11 -17.45 2.07
C LEU A 72 -8.74 -18.75 1.59
N ASN A 73 -9.86 -19.16 2.19
CA ASN A 73 -10.58 -20.37 1.78
C ASN A 73 -11.18 -20.26 0.38
N GLN A 74 -11.57 -19.06 -0.06
CA GLN A 74 -12.01 -18.83 -1.45
C GLN A 74 -10.84 -18.87 -2.44
N MET A 75 -9.63 -18.48 -2.02
CA MET A 75 -8.42 -18.58 -2.85
C MET A 75 -7.92 -20.02 -3.02
N ASP A 76 -8.05 -20.84 -1.99
CA ASP A 76 -7.64 -22.25 -1.95
C ASP A 76 -8.77 -23.23 -2.33
N GLY A 77 -9.96 -22.71 -2.65
CA GLY A 77 -11.18 -23.50 -2.82
C GLY A 77 -11.03 -24.68 -3.79
N PHE A 78 -11.83 -25.72 -3.54
CA PHE A 78 -11.86 -27.00 -4.28
C PHE A 78 -12.01 -26.86 -5.81
N ASP A 79 -12.55 -25.74 -6.31
CA ASP A 79 -12.53 -25.38 -7.72
C ASP A 79 -11.38 -24.41 -7.99
N ALA A 80 -10.39 -24.86 -8.76
CA ALA A 80 -9.31 -23.98 -9.21
C ALA A 80 -9.92 -22.74 -9.88
N LEU A 81 -9.58 -21.55 -9.37
CA LEU A 81 -9.94 -20.24 -9.90
C LEU A 81 -9.35 -20.07 -11.32
N GLY A 82 -9.92 -20.74 -12.32
CA GLY A 82 -9.30 -20.89 -13.65
C GLY A 82 -9.22 -19.58 -14.45
N GLN A 83 -10.09 -18.61 -14.16
CA GLN A 83 -10.16 -17.33 -14.88
C GLN A 83 -9.87 -16.10 -14.00
N VAL A 84 -9.75 -16.26 -12.68
CA VAL A 84 -9.62 -15.13 -11.75
C VAL A 84 -8.15 -14.97 -11.35
N LYS A 85 -7.58 -13.81 -11.67
CA LYS A 85 -6.26 -13.40 -11.20
C LYS A 85 -6.43 -12.52 -9.96
N ILE A 86 -5.65 -12.80 -8.94
CA ILE A 86 -5.64 -12.01 -7.71
C ILE A 86 -4.32 -11.25 -7.68
N ILE A 87 -4.42 -9.93 -7.51
CA ILE A 87 -3.30 -9.03 -7.31
C ILE A 87 -3.43 -8.46 -5.89
N MET A 88 -2.46 -8.75 -5.05
CA MET A 88 -2.36 -8.17 -3.71
C MET A 88 -1.24 -7.13 -3.69
N ALA A 89 -1.43 -6.05 -2.95
CA ALA A 89 -0.39 -5.06 -2.74
C ALA A 89 -0.22 -4.81 -1.23
N THR A 90 1.01 -4.93 -0.73
CA THR A 90 1.34 -4.60 0.66
C THR A 90 2.59 -3.74 0.73
N ASN A 91 2.61 -2.81 1.68
CA ASN A 91 3.81 -2.07 2.06
C ASN A 91 4.59 -2.77 3.18
N ARG A 92 4.00 -3.79 3.81
CA ARG A 92 4.54 -4.54 4.96
C ARG A 92 4.31 -6.04 4.78
N PRO A 93 5.24 -6.80 4.18
CA PRO A 93 5.12 -8.25 4.05
C PRO A 93 5.49 -8.96 5.36
N ASP A 94 6.21 -8.29 6.26
CA ASP A 94 6.58 -8.75 7.59
C ASP A 94 5.36 -9.03 8.46
N THR A 95 4.29 -8.26 8.26
CA THR A 95 3.02 -8.43 8.97
C THR A 95 2.07 -9.42 8.30
N LEU A 96 2.43 -9.98 7.14
CA LEU A 96 1.58 -10.95 6.46
C LEU A 96 1.66 -12.33 7.14
N ASP A 97 0.54 -13.04 7.15
CA ASP A 97 0.48 -14.41 7.64
C ASP A 97 1.42 -15.32 6.79
N PRO A 98 2.37 -16.05 7.40
CA PRO A 98 3.24 -16.98 6.68
C PRO A 98 2.46 -18.05 5.89
N ALA A 99 1.21 -18.35 6.25
CA ALA A 99 0.35 -19.26 5.51
C ALA A 99 0.02 -18.75 4.09
N LEU A 100 0.06 -17.43 3.86
CA LEU A 100 -0.11 -16.85 2.53
C LEU A 100 1.15 -16.97 1.66
N LEU A 101 2.33 -16.95 2.28
CA LEU A 101 3.61 -16.96 1.59
C LEU A 101 4.00 -18.35 1.06
N ARG A 102 3.24 -19.39 1.40
CA ARG A 102 3.44 -20.76 0.92
C ARG A 102 3.17 -20.85 -0.60
N PRO A 103 4.03 -21.53 -1.38
CA PRO A 103 3.77 -21.79 -2.79
C PRO A 103 2.42 -22.49 -2.98
N GLY A 104 1.60 -22.01 -3.93
CA GLY A 104 0.23 -22.47 -4.14
C GLY A 104 -0.84 -21.40 -3.89
N ARG A 105 -0.56 -20.36 -3.10
CA ARG A 105 -1.45 -19.20 -2.91
C ARG A 105 -0.92 -17.93 -3.58
N LEU A 106 0.33 -17.60 -3.28
CA LEU A 106 1.00 -16.39 -3.73
C LEU A 106 2.28 -16.77 -4.48
N ASP A 107 2.15 -16.94 -5.80
CA ASP A 107 3.20 -17.56 -6.61
C ASP A 107 4.31 -16.56 -7.02
N ARG A 108 3.95 -15.31 -7.36
CA ARG A 108 4.91 -14.29 -7.83
C ARG A 108 4.95 -13.12 -6.86
N LYS A 109 6.09 -12.94 -6.18
CA LYS A 109 6.38 -11.77 -5.34
C LYS A 109 7.19 -10.79 -6.18
N ILE A 110 6.66 -9.58 -6.39
CA ILE A 110 7.32 -8.52 -7.16
C ILE A 110 7.58 -7.37 -6.19
N GLU A 111 8.85 -7.13 -5.89
CA GLU A 111 9.27 -5.97 -5.12
C GLU A 111 9.43 -4.77 -6.07
N ILE A 112 8.81 -3.65 -5.71
CA ILE A 112 9.01 -2.37 -6.39
C ILE A 112 9.97 -1.51 -5.56
N PRO A 113 11.23 -1.34 -6.01
CA PRO A 113 12.18 -0.46 -5.36
C PRO A 113 11.84 1.01 -5.62
N LEU A 114 12.59 1.91 -4.97
CA LEU A 114 12.54 3.32 -5.29
C LEU A 114 13.01 3.57 -6.73
N PRO A 115 12.46 4.60 -7.40
CA PRO A 115 12.80 4.90 -8.79
C PRO A 115 14.26 5.34 -8.95
N ASN A 116 14.94 4.76 -9.94
CA ASN A 116 16.26 5.19 -10.40
C ASN A 116 16.22 6.63 -10.95
N GLU A 117 17.37 7.29 -11.08
CA GLU A 117 17.48 8.66 -11.60
C GLU A 117 16.75 8.86 -12.94
N GLN A 118 16.97 7.96 -13.90
CA GLN A 118 16.27 7.99 -15.19
C GLN A 118 14.76 7.86 -15.04
N ALA A 119 14.29 6.94 -14.18
CA ALA A 119 12.87 6.77 -13.90
C ALA A 119 12.27 8.02 -13.20
N ARG A 120 13.04 8.69 -12.32
CA ARG A 120 12.61 9.95 -11.70
C ARG A 120 12.44 11.06 -12.75
N MET A 121 13.37 11.15 -13.70
CA MET A 121 13.28 12.07 -14.82
C MET A 121 12.02 11.81 -15.66
N ASP A 122 11.74 10.55 -15.99
CA ASP A 122 10.55 10.18 -16.77
C ASP A 122 9.25 10.51 -16.04
N ILE A 123 9.19 10.24 -14.73
CA ILE A 123 8.04 10.59 -13.88
C ILE A 123 7.83 12.11 -13.87
N LEU A 124 8.89 12.90 -13.71
CA LEU A 124 8.81 14.37 -13.77
C LEU A 124 8.35 14.86 -15.14
N LYS A 125 8.80 14.25 -16.23
CA LYS A 125 8.35 14.57 -17.60
C LYS A 125 6.85 14.28 -17.77
N ILE A 126 6.36 13.15 -17.28
CA ILE A 126 4.94 12.78 -17.34
C ILE A 126 4.06 13.76 -16.54
N HIS A 127 4.49 14.14 -15.34
CA HIS A 127 3.72 15.06 -14.50
C HIS A 127 3.81 16.52 -14.97
N SER A 128 4.96 16.94 -15.49
CA SER A 128 5.13 18.30 -16.04
C SER A 128 4.42 18.49 -17.37
N ALA A 129 4.12 17.43 -18.13
CA ALA A 129 3.33 17.52 -19.37
C ALA A 129 1.90 18.06 -19.14
N LYS A 130 1.38 17.97 -17.91
CA LYS A 130 0.05 18.50 -17.55
C LYS A 130 0.06 19.98 -17.14
N ILE A 131 1.24 20.58 -16.99
CA ILE A 131 1.42 21.92 -16.44
C ILE A 131 1.84 22.87 -17.56
N THR A 132 1.31 24.09 -17.56
CA THR A 132 1.75 25.17 -18.44
C THR A 132 3.15 25.61 -18.03
N LYS A 133 4.13 25.30 -18.88
CA LYS A 133 5.55 25.62 -18.66
C LYS A 133 6.03 26.63 -19.70
N HIS A 134 6.89 27.54 -19.27
CA HIS A 134 7.50 28.53 -20.16
C HIS A 134 9.03 28.41 -20.10
N GLY A 135 9.65 28.21 -21.26
CA GLY A 135 11.07 27.92 -21.39
C GLY A 135 11.42 26.43 -21.30
N ASP A 136 12.70 26.12 -21.53
CA ASP A 136 13.24 24.78 -21.34
C ASP A 136 13.60 24.59 -19.87
N ILE A 137 12.98 23.58 -19.25
CA ILE A 137 13.24 23.22 -17.85
C ILE A 137 14.30 22.13 -17.84
N ASP A 138 15.40 22.36 -17.14
CA ASP A 138 16.39 21.31 -16.88
C ASP A 138 15.90 20.34 -15.79
N TYR A 139 15.31 19.24 -16.23
CA TYR A 139 14.88 18.17 -15.32
C TYR A 139 16.05 17.43 -14.67
N GLU A 140 17.26 17.46 -15.24
CA GLU A 140 18.42 16.77 -14.66
C GLU A 140 18.86 17.46 -13.36
N ALA A 141 18.87 18.79 -13.34
CA ALA A 141 19.13 19.57 -12.12
C ALA A 141 18.12 19.26 -11.01
N VAL A 142 16.83 19.11 -11.36
CA VAL A 142 15.76 18.77 -10.40
C VAL A 142 15.92 17.34 -9.89
N VAL A 143 16.31 16.38 -10.75
CA VAL A 143 16.52 14.98 -10.35
C VAL A 143 17.68 14.84 -9.36
N LYS A 144 18.77 15.61 -9.55
CA LYS A 144 19.91 15.65 -8.62
C LYS A 144 19.55 16.15 -7.22
N LEU A 145 18.50 16.95 -7.09
CA LEU A 145 18.00 17.44 -5.80
C LEU A 145 16.97 16.50 -5.16
N SER A 146 16.47 15.50 -5.89
CA SER A 146 15.37 14.61 -5.47
C SER A 146 15.83 13.18 -5.20
N ASP A 147 16.98 13.05 -4.55
CA ASP A 147 17.53 11.74 -4.18
C ASP A 147 16.64 11.00 -3.18
N GLY A 148 16.35 9.74 -3.49
CA GLY A 148 15.48 8.89 -2.67
C GLY A 148 13.99 9.28 -2.72
N PHE A 149 13.56 10.08 -3.68
CA PHE A 149 12.15 10.45 -3.81
C PHE A 149 11.31 9.27 -4.31
N ASN A 150 10.12 9.13 -3.74
CA ASN A 150 9.12 8.20 -4.26
C ASN A 150 8.34 8.89 -5.43
N GLY A 151 7.55 8.13 -6.18
CA GLY A 151 6.77 8.71 -7.28
C GLY A 151 5.73 9.74 -6.84
N ALA A 152 5.22 9.66 -5.61
CA ALA A 152 4.30 10.64 -5.05
C ALA A 152 5.00 11.97 -4.74
N ASP A 153 6.23 11.94 -4.24
CA ASP A 153 7.04 13.12 -3.93
C ASP A 153 7.36 13.88 -5.23
N LEU A 154 7.74 13.17 -6.30
CA LEU A 154 7.99 13.79 -7.60
C LEU A 154 6.75 14.47 -8.18
N ARG A 155 5.57 13.84 -8.02
CA ARG A 155 4.31 14.49 -8.34
C ARG A 155 4.08 15.73 -7.48
N ASN A 156 4.41 15.67 -6.19
CA ASN A 156 4.26 16.78 -5.27
C ASN A 156 5.19 17.95 -5.63
N VAL A 157 6.40 17.69 -6.10
CA VAL A 157 7.30 18.73 -6.64
C VAL A 157 6.63 19.49 -7.78
N CYS A 158 5.99 18.79 -8.72
CA CYS A 158 5.24 19.44 -9.80
C CYS A 158 4.07 20.29 -9.28
N THR A 159 3.34 19.81 -8.27
CA THR A 159 2.22 20.55 -7.66
C THR A 159 2.71 21.81 -6.91
N GLU A 160 3.79 21.69 -6.14
CA GLU A 160 4.41 22.82 -5.42
C GLU A 160 4.99 23.86 -6.38
N ALA A 161 5.61 23.43 -7.49
CA ALA A 161 6.09 24.34 -8.54
C ALA A 161 4.94 25.16 -9.13
N GLY A 162 3.80 24.52 -9.41
CA GLY A 162 2.58 25.22 -9.83
C GLY A 162 2.06 26.20 -8.77
N MET A 163 2.13 25.83 -7.49
CA MET A 163 1.71 26.72 -6.40
C MET A 163 2.61 27.95 -6.27
N PHE A 164 3.92 27.82 -6.52
CA PHE A 164 4.83 28.97 -6.55
C PHE A 164 4.54 29.92 -7.71
N ALA A 165 4.22 29.39 -8.89
CA ALA A 165 3.81 30.21 -10.03
C ALA A 165 2.52 31.01 -9.73
N ILE A 166 1.51 30.35 -9.16
CA ILE A 166 0.25 31.01 -8.76
C ILE A 166 0.48 32.10 -7.71
N ARG A 167 1.34 31.84 -6.71
CA ARG A 167 1.69 32.85 -5.68
C ARG A 167 2.46 34.05 -6.25
N ALA A 168 3.12 33.87 -7.39
CA ALA A 168 3.80 34.94 -8.10
C ALA A 168 2.92 35.60 -9.18
N GLU A 169 1.61 35.31 -9.18
CA GLU A 169 0.63 35.84 -10.15
C GLU A 169 1.00 35.51 -11.62
N ARG A 170 1.57 34.32 -11.85
CA ARG A 170 1.96 33.80 -13.18
C ARG A 170 1.10 32.61 -13.57
N ASP A 171 0.69 32.57 -14.84
CA ASP A 171 -0.06 31.44 -15.44
C ASP A 171 0.84 30.31 -15.97
N TYR A 172 2.16 30.45 -15.81
CA TYR A 172 3.16 29.49 -16.27
C TYR A 172 4.24 29.26 -15.23
N VAL A 173 4.78 28.03 -15.24
CA VAL A 173 5.87 27.62 -14.35
C VAL A 173 7.22 27.79 -15.05
N ILE A 174 8.19 28.33 -14.32
CA ILE A 174 9.59 28.47 -14.76
C ILE A 174 10.50 27.47 -14.03
N GLU A 175 11.73 27.31 -14.52
CA GLU A 175 12.74 26.42 -13.91
C GLU A 175 13.00 26.74 -12.42
N GLU A 176 13.06 28.03 -12.07
CA GLU A 176 13.32 28.46 -10.69
C GLU A 176 12.24 27.96 -9.70
N ASP A 177 10.99 27.89 -10.14
CA ASP A 177 9.88 27.40 -9.30
C ASP A 177 10.01 25.88 -9.04
N PHE A 178 10.46 25.12 -10.05
CA PHE A 178 10.77 23.69 -9.89
C PHE A 178 11.92 23.46 -8.91
N MET A 179 12.96 24.28 -8.99
CA MET A 179 14.11 24.19 -8.08
C MET A 179 13.71 24.55 -6.64
N LYS A 180 12.87 25.57 -6.45
CA LYS A 180 12.31 25.93 -5.13
C LYS A 180 11.41 24.83 -4.57
N ALA A 181 10.56 24.24 -5.42
CA ALA A 181 9.69 23.14 -5.05
C ALA A 181 10.48 21.89 -4.63
N ALA A 182 11.50 21.50 -5.40
CA ALA A 182 12.34 20.35 -5.07
C ALA A 182 13.02 20.51 -3.70
N ARG A 183 13.57 21.70 -3.41
CA ARG A 183 14.18 22.00 -2.10
C ARG A 183 13.17 21.89 -0.96
N LYS A 184 12.00 22.52 -1.11
CA LYS A 184 10.93 22.46 -0.11
C LYS A 184 10.49 21.02 0.18
N VAL A 185 10.27 20.21 -0.85
CA VAL A 185 9.86 18.80 -0.69
C VAL A 185 10.98 17.98 -0.06
N SER A 186 12.24 18.21 -0.44
CA SER A 186 13.41 17.56 0.19
C SER A 186 13.47 17.86 1.68
N ASP A 187 13.28 19.11 2.08
CA ASP A 187 13.36 19.50 3.49
C ASP A 187 12.20 18.93 4.31
N ASN A 188 10.99 18.90 3.75
CA ASN A 188 9.87 18.20 4.38
C ASN A 188 10.15 16.70 4.54
N LYS A 189 10.75 16.07 3.53
CA LYS A 189 11.06 14.64 3.57
C LYS A 189 12.13 14.28 4.61
N LYS A 190 13.07 15.17 4.90
CA LYS A 190 14.06 14.96 5.99
C LYS A 190 13.39 14.91 7.37
N LEU A 191 12.23 15.54 7.53
CA LEU A 191 11.47 15.54 8.77
C LEU A 191 10.62 14.26 8.94
N GLU A 192 10.37 13.52 7.85
CA GLU A 192 9.60 12.28 7.91
C GLU A 192 10.47 11.11 8.41
N SER A 193 9.86 10.24 9.23
CA SER A 193 10.52 9.02 9.73
C SER A 193 10.74 8.04 8.58
N LYS A 194 11.99 7.60 8.37
CA LYS A 194 12.32 6.55 7.42
C LYS A 194 11.66 5.24 7.87
N LEU A 195 10.79 4.69 7.03
CA LEU A 195 10.31 3.31 7.15
C LEU A 195 11.35 2.41 6.49
N ASP A 196 12.27 1.88 7.29
CA ASP A 196 13.25 0.92 6.80
C ASP A 196 12.56 -0.40 6.45
N TYR A 197 12.81 -0.87 5.24
CA TYR A 197 12.33 -2.14 4.76
C TYR A 197 13.48 -3.12 4.68
N LYS A 198 13.38 -4.23 5.43
CA LYS A 198 14.31 -5.33 5.25
C LYS A 198 13.85 -6.16 4.05
N PRO A 199 14.70 -6.40 3.05
CA PRO A 199 14.37 -7.35 1.99
C PRO A 199 14.10 -8.72 2.62
N VAL A 200 13.04 -9.38 2.17
CA VAL A 200 12.56 -10.69 2.67
C VAL A 200 13.12 -11.82 1.81
#